data_AF-A0A1T4YI57-F1
#
_entry.id   AF-A0A1T4YI57-F1
#
_cell.length_a   1.000
_cell.length_b   1.000
_cell.length_c   1.000
_cell.angle_alpha   90.00
_cell.angle_beta   90.00
_cell.angle_gamma   90.00
#
_symmetry.space_group_name_H-M   'P 1'
#
loop_
_entity.id
_entity.type
_entity.pdbx_description
1 polymer ?
#
loop_
_entity_poly.entity_id
_entity_poly.type
_entity_poly.pdbx_seq_one_letter_code
_entity_poly.pdbx_strand_id
1 'polypeptide(L)'
;MEAVTDIQPPAAEAGPARPARPASVRRSLGSIVLGFESVVMFLAALVAFGLKALPALPALGGGALLCVGLVAGAGLLRFRWGYAFGWVLQAAIIASAFLVPVMWIVGVLFVGLWTYCMVVGARIDREKAAAAAVQP
;
A
#
# COMPACT_ATOMS: atom_id res chain seq x y z
N MET A 1 -18.26 56.82 -29.23
CA MET A 1 -18.10 56.39 -27.84
C MET A 1 -19.42 55.78 -27.41
N GLU A 2 -19.62 54.49 -27.22
CA GLU A 2 -18.76 53.30 -27.27
C GLU A 2 -19.69 52.17 -27.71
N ALA A 3 -19.59 51.78 -28.98
CA ALA A 3 -20.05 50.47 -29.40
C ALA A 3 -18.95 49.46 -29.00
N VAL A 4 -18.79 49.24 -27.70
CA VAL A 4 -18.30 47.98 -27.13
C VAL A 4 -19.46 47.01 -27.41
N THR A 5 -19.50 46.27 -28.52
CA THR A 5 -18.61 45.16 -28.87
C THR A 5 -18.25 44.34 -27.64
N ASP A 6 -19.29 43.90 -26.94
CA ASP A 6 -19.24 42.81 -25.98
C ASP A 6 -19.03 41.50 -26.79
N ILE A 7 -17.80 41.29 -27.25
CA ILE A 7 -17.35 39.99 -27.72
C ILE A 7 -17.00 39.23 -26.44
N GLN A 8 -18.00 38.60 -25.83
CA GLN A 8 -17.72 37.48 -24.95
C GLN A 8 -17.08 36.39 -25.82
N PRO A 9 -15.80 36.02 -25.62
CA PRO A 9 -15.28 34.83 -26.25
C PRO A 9 -16.20 33.66 -25.89
N PRO A 10 -16.50 32.75 -26.83
CA PRO A 10 -17.34 31.60 -26.52
C PRO A 10 -16.74 30.92 -25.31
N ALA A 11 -17.50 30.86 -24.20
CA ALA A 11 -17.13 30.08 -23.04
C ALA A 11 -16.82 28.69 -23.59
N ALA A 12 -15.54 28.32 -23.60
CA ALA A 12 -15.14 27.00 -23.99
C ALA A 12 -15.88 26.08 -23.03
N GLU A 13 -16.96 25.46 -23.53
CA GLU A 13 -17.76 24.51 -22.77
C GLU A 13 -16.80 23.37 -22.41
N ALA A 14 -16.19 23.49 -21.24
CA ALA A 14 -15.37 22.46 -20.65
C ALA A 14 -16.33 21.29 -20.44
N GLY A 15 -16.35 20.37 -21.41
CA GLY A 15 -17.22 19.21 -21.41
C GLY A 15 -17.13 18.49 -20.06
N PRO A 16 -18.22 17.87 -19.60
CA PRO A 16 -18.35 17.36 -18.24
C PRO A 16 -17.13 16.52 -17.87
N ALA A 17 -16.37 17.01 -16.88
CA ALA A 17 -15.19 16.32 -16.36
C ALA A 17 -15.62 14.92 -15.94
N ARG A 18 -15.10 13.89 -16.64
CA ARG A 18 -15.44 12.49 -16.37
C ARG A 18 -15.20 12.21 -14.88
N PRO A 19 -16.20 11.72 -14.13
CA PRO A 19 -16.03 11.46 -12.70
C PRO A 19 -14.84 10.51 -12.49
N ALA A 20 -13.90 10.93 -11.64
CA ALA A 20 -12.73 10.14 -11.32
C ALA A 20 -13.19 8.78 -10.76
N ARG A 21 -12.72 7.68 -11.37
CA ARG A 21 -13.08 6.33 -10.92
C ARG A 21 -12.71 6.16 -9.44
N PRO A 22 -13.62 5.67 -8.58
CA PRO A 22 -13.34 5.49 -7.16
C PRO A 22 -12.14 4.55 -6.97
N ALA A 23 -11.24 4.94 -6.07
CA ALA A 23 -10.04 4.17 -5.76
C ALA A 23 -10.41 2.80 -5.15
N SER A 24 -9.69 1.74 -5.54
CA SER A 24 -9.86 0.39 -4.98
C SER A 24 -9.61 0.39 -3.47
N VAL A 25 -10.58 -0.13 -2.70
CA VAL A 25 -10.51 -0.27 -1.24
C VAL A 25 -9.39 -1.25 -0.89
N ARG A 26 -9.27 -2.36 -1.63
CA ARG A 26 -8.20 -3.34 -1.44
C ARG A 26 -6.82 -2.71 -1.54
N ARG A 27 -6.62 -1.84 -2.53
CA ARG A 27 -5.34 -1.13 -2.74
C ARG A 27 -5.04 -0.19 -1.58
N SER A 28 -6.03 0.59 -1.13
CA SER A 28 -5.85 1.51 0.00
C SER A 28 -5.47 0.76 1.28
N LEU A 29 -6.25 -0.26 1.66
CA LEU A 29 -5.98 -1.08 2.83
C LEU A 29 -4.60 -1.75 2.75
N GLY A 30 -4.25 -2.34 1.60
CA GLY A 30 -2.93 -2.95 1.41
C GLY A 30 -1.77 -1.95 1.55
N SER A 31 -1.93 -0.72 1.04
CA SER A 31 -0.89 0.31 1.17
C SER A 31 -0.70 0.78 2.61
N ILE A 32 -1.78 0.87 3.38
CA ILE A 32 -1.73 1.24 4.80
C ILE A 32 -0.98 0.16 5.58
N VAL A 33 -1.30 -1.13 5.35
CA VAL A 33 -0.62 -2.25 6.01
C VAL A 33 0.88 -2.23 5.73
N LEU A 34 1.30 -2.18 4.45
CA LEU A 34 2.72 -2.16 4.08
C LEU A 34 3.45 -0.91 4.62
N GLY A 35 2.76 0.23 4.68
CA GLY A 35 3.28 1.45 5.27
C GLY A 35 3.59 1.30 6.76
N PHE A 36 2.63 0.85 7.57
CA PHE A 36 2.87 0.59 8.99
C PHE A 36 3.94 -0.49 9.21
N GLU A 37 3.90 -1.55 8.41
CA GLU A 37 4.87 -2.64 8.47
C GLU A 37 6.29 -2.16 8.20
N SER A 38 6.48 -1.20 7.28
CA SER A 38 7.79 -0.61 7.01
C SER A 38 8.39 0.10 8.23
N VAL A 39 7.57 0.80 9.01
CA VAL A 39 7.99 1.47 10.24
C VAL A 39 8.36 0.42 11.29
N VAL A 40 7.54 -0.62 11.42
CA VAL A 40 7.79 -1.73 12.34
C VAL A 40 9.08 -2.46 11.98
N MET A 41 9.34 -2.75 10.70
CA MET A 41 10.56 -3.40 10.26
C MET A 41 11.81 -2.54 10.42
N PHE A 42 11.67 -1.22 10.31
CA PHE A 42 12.76 -0.30 10.64
C PHE A 42 13.14 -0.40 12.12
N LEU A 43 12.15 -0.37 13.01
CA LEU A 43 12.38 -0.55 14.44
C LEU A 43 12.93 -1.94 14.76
N ALA A 44 12.43 -2.99 14.10
CA ALA A 44 12.92 -4.35 14.26
C ALA A 44 14.41 -4.47 13.89
N ALA A 45 14.87 -3.76 12.85
CA ALA A 45 16.28 -3.70 12.48
C ALA A 45 17.14 -3.05 13.57
N LEU A 46 16.65 -1.96 14.19
CA LEU A 46 17.33 -1.31 15.31
C LEU A 46 17.38 -2.21 16.54
N VAL A 47 16.31 -2.96 16.82
CA VAL A 47 16.26 -3.94 17.91
C VAL A 47 17.24 -5.08 17.66
N ALA A 48 17.28 -5.63 16.44
CA ALA A 48 18.23 -6.69 16.07
C ALA A 48 19.69 -6.23 16.22
N PHE A 49 19.98 -4.99 15.82
CA PHE A 49 21.29 -4.37 16.02
C PHE A 49 21.61 -4.15 17.50
N GLY A 50 20.67 -3.58 18.28
CA GLY A 50 20.84 -3.30 19.70
C GLY A 50 21.02 -4.57 20.55
N LEU A 51 20.35 -5.66 20.19
CA LEU A 51 20.51 -6.97 20.80
C LEU A 51 21.77 -7.72 20.33
N LYS A 52 22.54 -7.16 19.39
CA LYS A 52 23.69 -7.82 18.74
C LYS A 52 23.33 -9.20 18.16
N ALA A 53 22.09 -9.35 17.68
CA ALA A 53 21.61 -10.61 17.10
C ALA A 53 22.40 -10.96 15.83
N LEU A 54 22.78 -9.93 15.05
CA LEU A 54 23.61 -10.03 13.85
C LEU A 54 24.68 -8.91 13.84
N PRO A 55 25.73 -9.03 13.01
CA PRO A 55 26.63 -7.93 12.72
C PRO A 55 25.87 -6.71 12.16
N ALA A 56 26.43 -5.51 12.33
CA ALA A 56 25.76 -4.25 11.99
C ALA A 56 25.24 -4.20 10.54
N LEU A 57 26.07 -4.64 9.59
CA LEU A 57 25.77 -4.56 8.17
C LEU A 57 24.54 -5.39 7.76
N PRO A 58 24.44 -6.70 8.07
CA PRO A 58 23.25 -7.47 7.73
C PRO A 58 22.03 -7.12 8.59
N ALA A 59 22.19 -6.69 9.84
CA ALA A 59 21.06 -6.25 10.67
C ALA A 59 20.41 -4.97 10.11
N LEU A 60 21.21 -3.92 9.87
CA LEU A 60 20.71 -2.63 9.39
C LEU A 60 20.45 -2.66 7.89
N GLY A 61 21.33 -3.28 7.11
CA GLY A 61 21.19 -3.40 5.66
C GLY A 61 20.03 -4.31 5.25
N GLY A 62 19.86 -5.45 5.92
CA GLY A 62 18.73 -6.35 5.68
C GLY A 62 17.39 -5.71 6.09
N GLY A 63 17.37 -5.04 7.25
CA GLY A 63 16.22 -4.25 7.69
C GLY A 63 15.86 -3.13 6.72
N ALA A 64 16.84 -2.33 6.31
CA ALA A 64 16.65 -1.24 5.34
C ALA A 64 16.14 -1.77 3.98
N LEU A 65 16.68 -2.90 3.50
CA LEU A 65 16.22 -3.54 2.28
C LEU A 65 14.75 -3.95 2.38
N LEU A 66 14.33 -4.54 3.51
CA LEU A 66 12.93 -4.89 3.75
C LEU A 66 12.04 -3.65 3.83
N CYS A 67 12.46 -2.59 4.52
CA CYS A 67 11.71 -1.32 4.56
C CYS A 67 11.49 -0.73 3.17
N VAL A 68 12.55 -0.66 2.35
CA VAL A 68 12.46 -0.19 0.97
C VAL A 68 11.54 -1.10 0.15
N GLY A 69 11.64 -2.41 0.33
CA GLY A 69 10.75 -3.39 -0.30
C GLY A 69 9.28 -3.16 0.04
N LEU A 70 8.96 -2.91 1.31
CA LEU A 70 7.61 -2.63 1.79
C LEU A 70 7.04 -1.34 1.21
N VAL A 71 7.82 -0.25 1.23
CA VAL A 71 7.44 1.04 0.65
C VAL A 71 7.24 0.92 -0.86
N ALA A 72 8.17 0.26 -1.57
CA ALA A 72 8.02 -0.01 -3.00
C ALA A 72 6.78 -0.88 -3.26
N GLY A 73 6.54 -1.88 -2.43
CA GLY A 73 5.38 -2.77 -2.48
C GLY A 73 4.07 -1.99 -2.44
N ALA A 74 3.96 -0.99 -1.55
CA ALA A 74 2.78 -0.12 -1.47
C ALA A 74 2.51 0.62 -2.80
N GLY A 75 3.57 1.09 -3.47
CA GLY A 75 3.48 1.67 -4.81
C GLY A 75 3.14 0.67 -5.91
N LEU A 76 3.61 -0.59 -5.78
CA LEU A 76 3.36 -1.68 -6.72
C LEU A 76 1.93 -2.23 -6.65
N LEU A 77 1.16 -1.95 -5.60
CA LEU A 77 -0.25 -2.37 -5.48
C LEU A 77 -1.18 -1.76 -6.54
N ARG A 78 -0.70 -0.80 -7.35
CA ARG A 78 -1.40 -0.36 -8.56
C ARG A 78 -1.48 -1.44 -9.64
N PHE A 79 -0.61 -2.44 -9.57
CA PHE A 79 -0.56 -3.56 -10.51
C PHE A 79 -1.12 -4.83 -9.87
N ARG A 80 -1.76 -5.67 -10.67
CA ARG A 80 -2.29 -6.98 -10.25
C ARG A 80 -1.23 -7.90 -9.61
N TRP A 81 0.03 -7.83 -10.07
CA TRP A 81 1.13 -8.61 -9.48
C TRP A 81 1.61 -8.07 -8.13
N GLY A 82 1.21 -6.85 -7.75
CA GLY A 82 1.72 -6.19 -6.54
C GLY A 82 1.27 -6.91 -5.28
N TYR A 83 0.12 -7.58 -5.36
CA TYR A 83 -0.37 -8.42 -4.28
C TYR A 83 0.47 -9.69 -4.08
N ALA A 84 1.01 -10.28 -5.16
CA ALA A 84 1.92 -11.42 -5.06
C ALA A 84 3.26 -10.99 -4.45
N PHE A 85 3.76 -9.81 -4.84
CA PHE A 85 4.94 -9.21 -4.23
C PHE A 85 4.75 -8.95 -2.73
N GLY A 86 3.58 -8.46 -2.32
CA GLY A 86 3.24 -8.32 -0.90
C GLY A 86 3.31 -9.65 -0.14
N TRP A 87 2.83 -10.76 -0.71
CA TRP A 87 2.99 -12.09 -0.10
C TRP A 87 4.44 -12.54 0.05
N VAL A 88 5.30 -12.19 -0.91
CA VAL A 88 6.75 -12.46 -0.80
C VAL A 88 7.36 -11.66 0.35
N LEU A 89 7.00 -10.38 0.50
CA LEU A 89 7.44 -9.56 1.62
C LEU A 89 6.97 -10.12 2.96
N GLN A 90 5.72 -10.59 3.03
CA GLN A 90 5.17 -11.23 4.21
C GLN A 90 5.96 -12.49 4.62
N ALA A 91 6.32 -13.34 3.67
CA ALA A 91 7.18 -14.48 3.93
C ALA A 91 8.58 -14.07 4.42
N ALA A 92 9.15 -13.01 3.84
CA ALA A 92 10.44 -12.47 4.28
C ALA A 92 10.40 -11.92 5.72
N ILE A 93 9.27 -11.32 6.12
CA ILE A 93 9.07 -10.81 7.48
C ILE A 93 8.96 -11.95 8.48
N ILE A 94 8.19 -12.99 8.17
CA ILE A 94 8.14 -14.21 9.00
C ILE A 94 9.52 -14.85 9.11
N ALA A 95 10.30 -14.89 8.02
CA ALA A 95 11.67 -15.37 8.07
C ALA A 95 12.58 -14.48 8.95
N SER A 96 12.35 -13.17 8.97
CA SER A 96 13.09 -12.26 9.85
C SER A 96 12.78 -12.48 11.34
N ALA A 97 11.59 -13.01 11.67
CA ALA A 97 11.18 -13.26 13.05
C ALA A 97 12.01 -14.34 13.77
N PHE A 98 12.74 -15.19 13.03
CA PHE A 98 13.69 -16.13 13.62
C PHE A 98 14.90 -15.43 14.27
N LEU A 99 15.24 -14.21 13.84
CA LEU A 99 16.36 -13.45 14.42
C LEU A 99 15.97 -12.82 15.76
N VAL A 100 14.72 -12.37 15.88
CA VAL A 100 14.20 -11.70 17.06
C VAL A 100 12.85 -12.32 17.42
N PRO A 101 12.80 -13.31 18.34
CA PRO A 101 11.61 -14.13 18.55
C PRO A 101 10.31 -13.36 18.86
N VAL A 102 10.38 -12.19 19.51
CA VAL A 102 9.19 -11.36 19.77
C VAL A 102 8.50 -10.89 18.47
N MET A 103 9.24 -10.82 17.36
CA MET A 103 8.72 -10.45 16.04
C MET A 103 7.83 -11.52 15.43
N TRP A 104 7.75 -12.73 15.99
CA TRP A 104 6.77 -13.72 15.57
C TRP A 104 5.34 -13.23 15.75
N ILE A 105 5.06 -12.60 16.88
CA ILE A 105 3.74 -12.06 17.18
C ILE A 105 3.41 -10.97 16.15
N VAL A 106 4.35 -10.06 15.92
CA VAL A 106 4.22 -8.96 14.97
C VAL A 106 4.01 -9.48 13.54
N GLY A 107 4.88 -10.37 13.07
CA GLY A 107 4.80 -10.93 11.73
C GLY A 107 3.48 -11.67 11.49
N VAL A 108 3.04 -12.51 12.43
CA VAL A 108 1.75 -13.21 12.32
C VAL A 108 0.58 -12.22 12.27
N LEU A 109 0.61 -11.18 13.11
CA LEU A 109 -0.42 -10.15 13.10
C LEU A 109 -0.48 -9.41 11.75
N PHE A 110 0.67 -9.02 11.19
CA PHE A 110 0.71 -8.33 9.90
C PHE A 110 0.34 -9.23 8.73
N VAL A 111 0.78 -10.50 8.70
CA VAL A 111 0.33 -11.49 7.70
C VAL A 111 -1.19 -11.68 7.78
N GLY A 112 -1.74 -11.79 9.00
CA GLY A 112 -3.17 -11.91 9.25
C GLY A 112 -3.93 -10.68 8.74
N LEU A 113 -3.44 -9.49 9.07
CA LEU A 113 -4.01 -8.21 8.64
C LEU A 113 -3.95 -8.07 7.11
N TRP A 114 -2.81 -8.39 6.49
CA TRP A 114 -2.63 -8.40 5.04
C TRP A 114 -3.66 -9.33 4.38
N THR A 115 -3.75 -10.57 4.85
CA THR A 115 -4.69 -11.57 4.33
C THR A 115 -6.13 -11.08 4.44
N TYR A 116 -6.50 -10.54 5.61
CA TYR A 116 -7.82 -9.97 5.85
C TYR A 116 -8.12 -8.81 4.88
N CYS A 117 -7.20 -7.85 4.75
CA CYS A 117 -7.34 -6.73 3.82
C CYS A 117 -7.47 -7.18 2.36
N MET A 118 -6.77 -8.25 1.95
CA MET A 118 -6.88 -8.81 0.61
C MET A 118 -8.24 -9.44 0.36
N VAL A 119 -8.78 -10.20 1.31
CA VAL A 119 -10.08 -10.87 1.18
C VAL A 119 -11.23 -9.87 1.24
N VAL A 120 -11.26 -9.04 2.29
CA VAL A 120 -12.32 -8.06 2.52
C VAL A 120 -12.27 -6.94 1.50
N GLY A 121 -11.09 -6.42 1.19
CA GLY A 121 -10.94 -5.40 0.15
C GLY A 121 -11.41 -5.90 -1.21
N ALA A 122 -11.07 -7.14 -1.59
CA ALA A 122 -11.53 -7.72 -2.85
C ALA A 122 -13.05 -7.92 -2.86
N ARG A 123 -13.66 -8.27 -1.72
CA ARG A 123 -15.11 -8.42 -1.60
C ARG A 123 -15.81 -7.07 -1.79
N ILE A 124 -15.37 -6.03 -1.07
CA ILE A 124 -15.94 -4.68 -1.16
C ILE A 124 -15.77 -4.10 -2.57
N ASP A 125 -14.61 -4.31 -3.21
CA ASP A 125 -14.38 -3.83 -4.57
C ASP A 125 -15.32 -4.50 -5.58
N ARG A 126 -15.63 -5.80 -5.42
CA ARG A 126 -16.61 -6.50 -6.26
C ARG A 126 -18.03 -5.98 -6.04
N GLU A 127 -18.42 -5.77 -4.79
CA GLU A 127 -19.74 -5.22 -4.42
C GLU A 127 -19.93 -3.81 -5.02
N LYS A 128 -18.90 -2.96 -4.93
CA LYS A 128 -18.89 -1.61 -5.54
C LYS A 128 -18.97 -1.67 -7.07
N ALA A 129 -18.24 -2.60 -7.71
CA ALA A 129 -18.28 -2.76 -9.16
C ALA A 129 -19.66 -3.24 -9.66
N ALA A 130 -20.31 -4.16 -8.92
CA ALA A 130 -21.65 -4.62 -9.25
C ALA A 130 -22.70 -3.51 -9.09
N ALA A 131 -22.62 -2.71 -8.02
CA ALA A 131 -23.52 -1.58 -7.80
C ALA A 131 -23.40 -0.51 -8.90
N ALA A 132 -22.17 -0.22 -9.33
CA ALA A 132 -21.91 0.74 -10.42
C ALA A 132 -22.42 0.25 -11.79
N ALA A 133 -22.54 -1.06 -12.02
CA ALA A 133 -23.10 -1.61 -13.26
C ALA A 133 -24.64 -1.54 -13.31
N VAL A 134 -25.30 -1.35 -12.17
CA VAL A 134 -26.77 -1.27 -12.05
C VAL A 134 -27.28 0.17 -12.15
N GLN A 135 -26.45 1.18 -11.85
CA GLN A 135 -26.79 2.60 -12.02
C GLN A 135 -26.36 3.08 -13.42
N PRO A 136 -27.29 3.32 -14.37
CA PRO A 136 -26.99 3.80 -15.72
C PRO A 136 -26.56 5.27 -15.76
#